data_AF-A0A0D2AKQ5-F1
#
_entry.id   AF-A0A0D2AKQ5-F1
#
_cell.length_a   1.000
_cell.length_b   1.000
_cell.length_c   1.000
_cell.angle_alpha   90.00
_cell.angle_beta   90.00
_cell.angle_gamma   90.00
#
_symmetry.space_group_name_H-M   'P 1'
#
loop_
_entity.id
_entity.type
_entity.pdbx_description
1 polymer ?
#
loop_
_entity_poly.entity_id
_entity_poly.type
_entity_poly.pdbx_seq_one_letter_code
_entity_poly.pdbx_strand_id
1 'polypeptide(L)'
;MSGHCTCHVVIGNRGDSTSRSALDSPKDDHALYNAHSHRTTDHTVAEVKAYHLPPTAKIPNSPYPLLHYRNALPGGKERNMQLAFYDRFVKNGWSVQWMTRYGKTQSSRYHSSAYECMAVLNSTTIIRFGVADTFDDLEENTNGLGKEDGGADLKAKPGDVFVNPAGVSHKTYNTPPLEEFKLLTPGDTHRITAEDERATIEEVKVSGFCIIGCYPNGSVWDWAFGGDSEGNYETVWAVPKPEKDPIFSTTSEGLVGLWK
;
A
#
# COMPACT_ATOMS: atom_id res chain seq x y z
N MET A 1 -24.17 -62.66 33.35
CA MET A 1 -23.81 -62.68 31.91
C MET A 1 -22.31 -62.43 31.87
N SER A 2 -21.47 -63.47 31.94
CA SER A 2 -20.92 -64.23 30.79
C SER A 2 -20.36 -63.31 29.70
N GLY A 3 -19.09 -63.36 29.29
CA GLY A 3 -18.07 -64.39 29.51
C GLY A 3 -16.66 -63.88 29.17
N HIS A 4 -15.71 -64.63 29.72
CA HIS A 4 -14.26 -64.46 29.71
C HIS A 4 -13.61 -65.11 28.47
N CYS A 5 -12.45 -64.55 28.08
CA CYS A 5 -11.15 -65.22 27.87
C CYS A 5 -11.05 -66.46 26.97
N THR A 6 -10.08 -66.46 26.03
CA THR A 6 -8.99 -67.47 26.01
C THR A 6 -7.90 -67.17 24.97
N CYS A 7 -6.66 -67.40 25.40
CA CYS A 7 -5.44 -67.46 24.62
C CYS A 7 -5.35 -68.79 23.83
N HIS A 8 -4.49 -68.82 22.80
CA HIS A 8 -3.84 -70.06 22.34
C HIS A 8 -2.36 -69.82 22.01
N VAL A 9 -1.59 -70.85 22.32
CA VAL A 9 -0.12 -70.99 22.32
C VAL A 9 0.27 -71.96 21.20
N VAL A 10 1.39 -71.70 20.50
CA VAL A 10 2.25 -72.70 19.79
C VAL A 10 3.65 -72.04 19.69
N ILE A 11 4.72 -72.39 20.42
CA ILE A 11 5.62 -73.57 20.52
C ILE A 11 6.44 -73.90 19.27
N GLY A 12 7.78 -73.79 19.43
CA GLY A 12 8.80 -74.62 18.79
C GLY A 12 9.74 -73.87 17.85
N ASN A 13 11.04 -74.16 17.75
CA ASN A 13 11.97 -74.94 18.55
C ASN A 13 13.40 -74.56 18.10
N ARG A 14 14.40 -74.94 18.90
CA ARG A 14 15.86 -74.68 18.77
C ARG A 14 16.50 -75.29 17.50
N GLY A 15 17.63 -74.74 17.06
CA GLY A 15 18.58 -75.39 16.15
C GLY A 15 19.89 -74.61 16.00
N ASP A 16 21.00 -75.24 16.37
CA ASP A 16 22.37 -74.74 16.50
C ASP A 16 23.22 -75.00 15.23
N SER A 17 24.45 -74.46 15.20
CA SER A 17 25.64 -74.82 14.39
C SER A 17 26.08 -73.94 13.19
N THR A 18 27.08 -73.10 13.50
CA THR A 18 28.37 -72.83 12.82
C THR A 18 28.55 -72.99 11.29
N SER A 19 29.00 -71.91 10.63
CA SER A 19 30.25 -71.87 9.85
C SER A 19 30.65 -70.44 9.44
N ARG A 20 31.95 -70.20 9.35
CA ARG A 20 32.63 -68.92 9.09
C ARG A 20 32.64 -68.56 7.59
N SER A 21 32.52 -67.29 7.24
CA SER A 21 33.51 -66.60 6.38
C SER A 21 33.33 -65.08 6.49
N ALA A 22 34.45 -64.38 6.56
CA ALA A 22 34.58 -62.94 6.70
C ALA A 22 34.40 -62.22 5.35
N LEU A 23 33.98 -60.95 5.39
CA LEU A 23 34.59 -59.81 4.67
C LEU A 23 33.83 -58.49 5.00
N ASP A 24 34.58 -57.55 5.59
CA ASP A 24 34.50 -56.07 5.59
C ASP A 24 33.24 -55.27 6.07
N SER A 25 33.36 -54.76 7.32
CA SER A 25 33.26 -53.36 7.84
C SER A 25 32.38 -52.26 7.18
N PRO A 26 31.99 -51.18 7.91
CA PRO A 26 31.55 -51.06 9.30
C PRO A 26 30.18 -50.32 9.43
N LYS A 27 29.60 -50.39 10.64
CA LYS A 27 28.52 -49.50 11.11
C LYS A 27 29.08 -48.09 11.29
N ASP A 28 28.27 -47.06 11.04
CA ASP A 28 28.20 -45.90 11.92
C ASP A 28 26.89 -45.12 11.76
N ASP A 29 26.23 -44.97 12.90
CA ASP A 29 25.12 -44.10 13.19
C ASP A 29 25.59 -42.63 13.30
N HIS A 30 24.67 -41.71 12.98
CA HIS A 30 24.59 -40.33 13.48
C HIS A 30 25.82 -39.42 13.36
N ALA A 31 25.73 -38.40 12.50
CA ALA A 31 25.54 -37.01 12.94
C ALA A 31 25.70 -35.99 11.79
N LEU A 32 24.69 -35.12 11.68
CA LEU A 32 24.81 -33.68 11.42
C LEU A 32 25.52 -33.23 10.14
N TYR A 33 24.72 -32.85 9.14
CA TYR A 33 24.94 -31.56 8.48
C TYR A 33 23.60 -30.94 8.11
N ASN A 34 23.25 -29.89 8.86
CA ASN A 34 22.14 -28.98 8.57
C ASN A 34 22.42 -28.29 7.23
N ALA A 35 21.80 -28.75 6.16
CA ALA A 35 21.50 -27.88 5.03
C ALA A 35 20.14 -27.25 5.31
N HIS A 36 20.14 -26.17 6.10
CA HIS A 36 19.01 -25.24 6.10
C HIS A 36 18.84 -24.76 4.66
N SER A 37 17.84 -25.29 3.97
CA SER A 37 17.38 -24.67 2.74
C SER A 37 16.97 -23.26 3.13
N HIS A 38 17.75 -22.28 2.67
CA HIS A 38 17.34 -20.89 2.70
C HIS A 38 16.00 -20.84 1.98
N ARG A 39 14.93 -20.76 2.77
CA ARG A 39 13.62 -20.35 2.30
C ARG A 39 13.81 -18.91 1.86
N THR A 40 14.13 -18.73 0.58
CA THR A 40 14.02 -17.45 -0.10
C THR A 40 12.57 -17.04 0.04
N THR A 41 12.30 -16.14 0.98
CA THR A 41 11.08 -15.34 0.97
C THR A 41 11.02 -14.71 -0.41
N ASP A 42 10.02 -15.08 -1.18
CA ASP A 42 9.71 -14.44 -2.45
C ASP A 42 9.32 -12.99 -2.15
N HIS A 43 10.34 -12.13 -2.07
CA HIS A 43 10.20 -10.69 -1.97
C HIS A 43 9.72 -10.21 -3.34
N THR A 44 8.44 -10.43 -3.63
CA THR A 44 7.80 -9.81 -4.78
C THR A 44 7.92 -8.29 -4.60
N VAL A 45 8.79 -7.68 -5.41
CA VAL A 45 8.91 -6.23 -5.51
C VAL A 45 7.55 -5.72 -6.01
N ALA A 46 7.02 -4.67 -5.38
CA ALA A 46 5.73 -4.11 -5.76
C ALA A 46 5.74 -3.68 -7.24
N GLU A 47 4.72 -4.08 -8.00
CA GLU A 47 4.55 -3.65 -9.40
C GLU A 47 4.20 -2.16 -9.41
N VAL A 48 4.98 -1.34 -10.12
CA VAL A 48 4.72 0.10 -10.29
C VAL A 48 4.21 0.39 -11.68
N LYS A 49 3.06 1.07 -11.76
CA LYS A 49 2.50 1.61 -13.01
C LYS A 49 2.61 3.12 -13.02
N ALA A 50 3.05 3.68 -14.14
CA ALA A 50 3.13 5.11 -14.37
C ALA A 50 2.02 5.55 -15.34
N TYR A 51 1.24 6.56 -14.95
CA TYR A 51 0.16 7.14 -15.75
C TYR A 51 0.52 8.58 -16.08
N HIS A 52 0.79 8.86 -17.36
CA HIS A 52 0.98 10.23 -17.83
C HIS A 52 -0.39 10.82 -18.13
N LEU A 53 -0.74 11.87 -17.39
CA LEU A 53 -2.00 12.60 -17.53
C LEU A 53 -1.64 13.97 -18.10
N PRO A 54 -2.07 14.32 -19.34
CA PRO A 54 -1.79 15.64 -19.88
C PRO A 54 -2.55 16.72 -19.10
N PRO A 55 -2.06 17.97 -19.05
CA PRO A 55 -2.81 19.12 -18.55
C PRO A 55 -4.19 19.22 -19.22
N THR A 56 -5.20 19.59 -18.44
CA THR A 56 -6.54 19.93 -18.96
C THR A 56 -6.71 21.45 -19.00
N ALA A 57 -7.91 21.95 -19.27
CA ALA A 57 -8.17 23.39 -19.25
C ALA A 57 -8.14 23.96 -17.82
N LYS A 58 -8.49 23.14 -16.82
CA LYS A 58 -8.62 23.57 -15.41
C LYS A 58 -7.65 22.91 -14.44
N ILE A 59 -7.03 21.79 -14.80
CA ILE A 59 -6.09 21.06 -13.95
C ILE A 59 -4.68 21.11 -14.55
N PRO A 60 -3.66 21.52 -13.76
CA PRO A 60 -2.29 21.60 -14.25
C PRO A 60 -1.76 20.28 -14.78
N ASN A 61 -2.02 19.17 -14.09
CA ASN A 61 -1.39 17.85 -14.24
C ASN A 61 0.13 17.91 -14.47
N SER A 62 0.90 17.41 -13.52
CA SER A 62 2.36 17.42 -13.64
C SER A 62 2.84 16.72 -14.92
N PRO A 63 3.95 17.20 -15.53
CA PRO A 63 4.69 16.44 -16.52
C PRO A 63 5.18 15.09 -15.98
N TYR A 64 5.38 14.97 -14.66
CA TYR A 64 5.69 13.69 -14.04
C TYR A 64 4.45 12.78 -13.99
N PRO A 65 4.61 11.47 -14.22
CA PRO A 65 3.48 10.55 -14.16
C PRO A 65 2.98 10.34 -12.72
N LEU A 66 1.66 10.16 -12.59
CA LEU A 66 1.07 9.53 -11.41
C LEU A 66 1.61 8.10 -11.29
N LEU A 67 2.11 7.74 -10.11
CA LEU A 67 2.64 6.40 -9.86
C LEU A 67 1.67 5.59 -8.99
N HIS A 68 1.40 4.35 -9.41
CA HIS A 68 0.55 3.39 -8.70
C HIS A 68 1.37 2.15 -8.37
N TYR A 69 1.65 1.96 -7.08
CA TYR A 69 2.36 0.81 -6.53
C TYR A 69 1.31 -0.21 -6.09
N ARG A 70 1.33 -1.40 -6.69
CA ARG A 70 0.42 -2.48 -6.33
C ARG A 70 1.00 -3.31 -5.19
N ASN A 71 0.23 -3.45 -4.11
CA ASN A 71 0.64 -4.20 -2.92
C ASN A 71 2.04 -3.77 -2.41
N ALA A 72 2.22 -2.49 -2.09
CA ALA A 72 3.51 -1.87 -1.83
C ALA A 72 4.27 -2.39 -0.60
N LEU A 73 3.63 -3.17 0.29
CA LEU A 73 4.28 -3.79 1.44
C LEU A 73 4.66 -5.24 1.12
N PRO A 74 5.96 -5.60 1.14
CA PRO A 74 6.42 -6.95 0.85
C PRO A 74 6.01 -7.92 1.97
N GLY A 75 5.63 -9.15 1.61
CA GLY A 75 5.39 -10.24 2.56
C GLY A 75 3.92 -10.60 2.83
N GLY A 76 2.98 -9.75 2.42
CA GLY A 76 1.53 -10.04 2.46
C GLY A 76 0.90 -10.03 3.87
N LYS A 77 -0.30 -9.43 3.96
CA LYS A 77 -1.14 -9.30 5.18
C LYS A 77 -0.37 -8.88 6.43
N GLU A 78 0.20 -7.69 6.39
CA GLU A 78 0.67 -7.03 7.61
C GLU A 78 -0.44 -6.99 8.66
N ARG A 79 -0.10 -7.37 9.90
CA ARG A 79 -1.06 -7.39 11.02
C ARG A 79 -1.61 -5.99 11.30
N ASN A 80 -0.77 -4.97 11.09
CA ASN A 80 -1.12 -3.56 11.20
C ASN A 80 -0.55 -2.80 10.00
N MET A 81 -1.37 -2.69 8.94
CA MET A 81 -0.96 -2.09 7.67
C MET A 81 -0.66 -0.59 7.80
N GLN A 82 -1.44 0.14 8.61
CA GLN A 82 -1.26 1.57 8.81
C GLN A 82 0.07 1.89 9.50
N LEU A 83 0.47 1.09 10.49
CA LEU A 83 1.76 1.23 11.16
C LEU A 83 2.93 0.89 10.21
N ALA A 84 2.79 -0.16 9.40
CA ALA A 84 3.81 -0.53 8.42
C ALA A 84 4.05 0.56 7.37
N PHE A 85 2.97 1.20 6.88
CA PHE A 85 3.09 2.36 5.99
C PHE A 85 3.68 3.58 6.70
N TYR A 86 3.22 3.89 7.92
CA TYR A 86 3.79 4.99 8.70
C TYR A 86 5.30 4.86 8.86
N ASP A 87 5.77 3.70 9.33
CA ASP A 87 7.20 3.43 9.53
C ASP A 87 7.99 3.52 8.21
N ARG A 88 7.37 3.07 7.10
CA ARG A 88 7.97 3.15 5.76
C ARG A 88 8.15 4.59 5.30
N PHE A 89 7.09 5.40 5.41
CA PHE A 89 7.08 6.79 4.99
C PHE A 89 8.05 7.64 5.80
N VAL A 90 7.99 7.55 7.13
CA VAL A 90 8.87 8.31 8.03
C VAL A 90 10.33 7.96 7.77
N LYS A 91 10.67 6.67 7.63
CA LYS A 91 12.03 6.23 7.28
C LYS A 91 12.53 6.81 5.96
N ASN A 92 11.64 7.03 5.00
CA ASN A 92 11.96 7.56 3.68
C ASN A 92 11.86 9.09 3.57
N GLY A 93 11.61 9.80 4.68
CA GLY A 93 11.56 11.26 4.69
C GLY A 93 10.21 11.82 4.24
N TRP A 94 9.12 11.08 4.46
CA TRP A 94 7.76 11.50 4.22
C TRP A 94 6.99 11.56 5.54
N SER A 95 6.42 12.72 5.86
CA SER A 95 5.65 12.93 7.07
C SER A 95 4.21 12.49 6.84
N VAL A 96 3.73 11.52 7.63
CA VAL A 96 2.31 11.20 7.71
C VAL A 96 1.60 12.35 8.39
N GLN A 97 0.48 12.80 7.80
CA GLN A 97 -0.26 13.93 8.36
C GLN A 97 -1.71 13.60 8.68
N TRP A 98 -2.28 12.58 8.03
CA TRP A 98 -3.68 12.22 8.23
C TRP A 98 -3.95 10.76 7.95
N MET A 99 -4.96 10.22 8.64
CA MET A 99 -5.69 9.03 8.22
C MET A 99 -7.17 9.36 8.12
N THR A 100 -7.80 9.02 7.01
CA THR A 100 -9.22 9.33 6.78
C THR A 100 -9.99 8.10 6.36
N ARG A 101 -11.26 8.05 6.77
CA ARG A 101 -12.29 7.23 6.15
C ARG A 101 -13.09 8.12 5.21
N TYR A 102 -13.23 7.70 3.96
CA TYR A 102 -13.95 8.47 2.94
C TYR A 102 -15.44 8.17 2.95
N GLY A 103 -16.22 9.21 2.64
CA GLY A 103 -17.65 9.08 2.34
C GLY A 103 -17.92 8.65 0.90
N LYS A 104 -19.16 8.83 0.44
CA LYS A 104 -19.63 8.41 -0.90
C LYS A 104 -18.79 8.98 -2.04
N THR A 105 -18.45 10.27 -1.96
CA THR A 105 -17.67 11.03 -2.96
C THR A 105 -17.16 12.35 -2.33
N GLN A 106 -16.32 13.07 -3.06
CA GLN A 106 -15.78 14.39 -2.71
C GLN A 106 -15.46 15.19 -3.99
N SER A 107 -15.25 16.50 -3.87
CA SER A 107 -14.81 17.32 -5.00
C SER A 107 -13.41 16.92 -5.49
N SER A 108 -13.18 17.02 -6.80
CA SER A 108 -11.84 16.87 -7.38
C SER A 108 -10.93 18.02 -6.95
N ARG A 109 -9.75 17.69 -6.41
CA ARG A 109 -8.79 18.66 -5.91
C ARG A 109 -7.36 18.26 -6.23
N TYR A 110 -6.43 19.20 -6.17
CA TYR A 110 -4.99 18.94 -6.25
C TYR A 110 -4.24 19.77 -5.20
N HIS A 111 -2.96 19.44 -5.04
CA HIS A 111 -1.99 20.25 -4.31
C HIS A 111 -1.11 20.98 -5.33
N SER A 112 -1.10 22.31 -5.31
CA SER A 112 -0.33 23.12 -6.25
C SER A 112 1.15 23.24 -5.86
N SER A 113 1.46 23.05 -4.58
CA SER A 113 2.79 23.28 -4.00
C SER A 113 3.47 22.05 -3.40
N ALA A 114 2.84 20.87 -3.47
CA ALA A 114 3.37 19.66 -2.86
C ALA A 114 3.00 18.38 -3.61
N TYR A 115 3.88 17.39 -3.47
CA TYR A 115 3.60 16.01 -3.83
C TYR A 115 2.87 15.29 -2.70
N GLU A 116 1.93 14.41 -3.03
CA GLU A 116 1.17 13.65 -2.05
C GLU A 116 1.37 12.16 -2.26
N CYS A 117 1.47 11.41 -1.17
CA CYS A 117 1.47 9.96 -1.21
C CYS A 117 0.29 9.43 -0.39
N MET A 118 -0.52 8.57 -1.00
CA MET A 118 -1.73 7.99 -0.43
C MET A 118 -1.63 6.47 -0.42
N ALA A 119 -1.70 5.84 0.75
CA ALA A 119 -1.78 4.39 0.88
C ALA A 119 -3.17 3.91 1.32
N VAL A 120 -3.72 2.95 0.59
CA VAL A 120 -5.02 2.36 0.88
C VAL A 120 -4.90 1.33 1.99
N LEU A 121 -5.71 1.49 3.04
CA LEU A 121 -5.64 0.66 4.24
C LEU A 121 -6.78 -0.35 4.35
N ASN A 122 -7.98 0.03 3.92
CA ASN A 122 -9.17 -0.80 4.07
C ASN A 122 -10.18 -0.57 2.94
N SER A 123 -10.87 -1.64 2.56
CA SER A 123 -11.82 -1.70 1.45
C SER A 123 -11.27 -1.33 0.07
N THR A 124 -12.09 -1.52 -0.97
CA THR A 124 -11.79 -1.22 -2.38
C THR A 124 -12.70 -0.11 -2.88
N THR A 125 -12.19 0.79 -3.71
CA THR A 125 -12.94 1.91 -4.30
C THR A 125 -12.37 2.32 -5.64
N ILE A 126 -12.85 3.43 -6.20
CA ILE A 126 -12.28 4.10 -7.36
C ILE A 126 -11.73 5.46 -6.94
N ILE A 127 -10.53 5.77 -7.41
CA ILE A 127 -9.95 7.12 -7.33
C ILE A 127 -9.82 7.64 -8.76
N ARG A 128 -10.48 8.76 -9.04
CA ARG A 128 -10.36 9.49 -10.30
C ARG A 128 -9.20 10.45 -10.20
N PHE A 129 -8.38 10.53 -11.25
CA PHE A 129 -7.25 11.43 -11.34
C PHE A 129 -7.30 12.33 -12.58
N GLY A 130 -6.74 13.52 -12.45
CA GLY A 130 -6.30 14.40 -13.53
C GLY A 130 -7.37 15.24 -14.23
N VAL A 131 -8.58 15.33 -13.69
CA VAL A 131 -9.68 16.14 -14.25
C VAL A 131 -10.37 16.97 -13.20
N ALA A 132 -10.85 18.17 -13.58
CA ALA A 132 -11.70 18.99 -12.74
C ALA A 132 -13.14 18.48 -12.75
N ASP A 133 -13.85 18.75 -11.67
CA ASP A 133 -15.31 18.76 -11.66
C ASP A 133 -15.80 20.01 -12.43
N THR A 134 -16.86 19.90 -13.24
CA THR A 134 -17.33 21.00 -14.12
C THR A 134 -18.71 21.56 -13.78
N PHE A 135 -19.42 20.95 -12.83
CA PHE A 135 -20.68 21.45 -12.31
C PHE A 135 -20.63 21.64 -10.79
N ASP A 136 -21.63 22.32 -10.24
CA ASP A 136 -21.79 22.45 -8.78
C ASP A 136 -22.35 21.16 -8.15
N ASP A 137 -23.05 20.35 -8.93
CA ASP A 137 -23.66 19.10 -8.47
C ASP A 137 -22.61 17.97 -8.37
N LEU A 138 -22.34 17.54 -7.13
CA LEU A 138 -21.32 16.54 -6.84
C LEU A 138 -21.65 15.15 -7.40
N GLU A 139 -22.94 14.80 -7.53
CA GLU A 139 -23.36 13.52 -8.10
C GLU A 139 -23.12 13.50 -9.60
N GLU A 140 -23.48 14.57 -10.30
CA GLU A 140 -23.25 14.73 -11.74
C GLU A 140 -21.75 14.75 -12.06
N ASN A 141 -20.93 15.37 -11.20
CA ASN A 141 -19.48 15.32 -11.31
C ASN A 141 -18.92 13.90 -11.10
N THR A 142 -19.57 13.09 -10.27
CA THR A 142 -19.09 11.75 -9.91
C THR A 142 -19.52 10.72 -10.95
N ASN A 143 -20.82 10.64 -11.21
CA ASN A 143 -21.48 9.58 -11.98
C ASN A 143 -22.07 10.06 -13.32
N GLY A 144 -22.14 11.37 -13.54
CA GLY A 144 -22.64 11.97 -14.78
C GLY A 144 -21.51 12.49 -15.68
N LEU A 145 -21.80 13.58 -16.38
CA LEU A 145 -20.91 14.23 -17.36
C LEU A 145 -20.11 15.40 -16.77
N GLY A 146 -20.25 15.69 -15.47
CA GLY A 146 -19.67 16.87 -14.81
C GLY A 146 -18.15 16.81 -14.57
N LYS A 147 -17.36 16.45 -15.58
CA LYS A 147 -15.90 16.43 -15.49
C LYS A 147 -15.23 16.78 -16.82
N GLU A 148 -13.99 17.23 -16.75
CA GLU A 148 -13.14 17.31 -17.93
C GLU A 148 -12.81 15.91 -18.49
N ASP A 149 -12.37 15.87 -19.75
CA ASP A 149 -11.83 14.67 -20.41
C ASP A 149 -10.34 14.46 -20.08
N GLY A 150 -9.82 13.27 -20.40
CA GLY A 150 -8.38 12.96 -20.30
C GLY A 150 -7.90 12.43 -18.95
N GLY A 151 -8.81 12.28 -17.98
CA GLY A 151 -8.52 11.69 -16.66
C GLY A 151 -8.45 10.17 -16.65
N ALA A 152 -8.14 9.61 -15.47
CA ALA A 152 -8.08 8.17 -15.24
C ALA A 152 -8.85 7.76 -13.99
N ASP A 153 -9.74 6.78 -14.13
CA ASP A 153 -10.46 6.14 -13.03
C ASP A 153 -9.73 4.85 -12.64
N LEU A 154 -9.06 4.84 -11.49
CA LEU A 154 -8.23 3.72 -11.04
C LEU A 154 -8.86 3.00 -9.85
N LYS A 155 -8.93 1.66 -9.94
CA LYS A 155 -9.34 0.82 -8.81
C LYS A 155 -8.24 0.79 -7.74
N ALA A 156 -8.61 1.19 -6.54
CA ALA A 156 -7.76 1.24 -5.36
C ALA A 156 -8.20 0.15 -4.37
N LYS A 157 -7.24 -0.62 -3.85
CA LYS A 157 -7.48 -1.73 -2.89
C LYS A 157 -6.43 -1.70 -1.77
N PRO A 158 -6.64 -2.38 -0.63
CA PRO A 158 -5.70 -2.33 0.48
C PRO A 158 -4.29 -2.76 0.07
N GLY A 159 -3.29 -1.99 0.51
CA GLY A 159 -1.88 -2.18 0.16
C GLY A 159 -1.45 -1.46 -1.12
N ASP A 160 -2.36 -0.91 -1.92
CA ASP A 160 -1.99 -0.04 -3.04
C ASP A 160 -1.53 1.33 -2.52
N VAL A 161 -0.55 1.92 -3.20
CA VAL A 161 -0.04 3.27 -2.93
C VAL A 161 -0.07 4.10 -4.19
N PHE A 162 -0.49 5.35 -4.08
CA PHE A 162 -0.48 6.33 -5.14
C PHE A 162 0.48 7.45 -4.76
N VAL A 163 1.47 7.74 -5.60
CA VAL A 163 2.34 8.92 -5.45
C VAL A 163 1.90 9.92 -6.50
N ASN A 164 1.25 10.97 -6.02
CA ASN A 164 0.55 11.97 -6.78
C ASN A 164 1.45 13.21 -7.01
N PRO A 165 1.84 13.49 -8.26
CA PRO A 165 2.57 14.70 -8.62
C PRO A 165 1.82 15.99 -8.23
N ALA A 166 2.53 17.07 -7.90
CA ALA A 166 1.93 18.38 -7.71
C ALA A 166 1.13 18.79 -8.96
N GLY A 167 -0.08 19.29 -8.77
CA GLY A 167 -0.99 19.66 -9.86
C GLY A 167 -1.83 18.53 -10.45
N VAL A 168 -1.61 17.26 -10.08
CA VAL A 168 -2.50 16.17 -10.50
C VAL A 168 -3.68 16.10 -9.55
N SER A 169 -4.88 16.31 -10.10
CA SER A 169 -6.10 16.26 -9.30
C SER A 169 -6.49 14.84 -8.95
N HIS A 170 -7.23 14.68 -7.86
CA HIS A 170 -7.81 13.41 -7.47
C HIS A 170 -9.15 13.56 -6.72
N LYS A 171 -10.02 12.56 -6.84
CA LYS A 171 -11.16 12.33 -5.95
C LYS A 171 -11.46 10.85 -5.74
N THR A 172 -11.78 10.51 -4.49
CA THR A 172 -12.24 9.17 -4.10
C THR A 172 -13.76 9.11 -4.19
N TYR A 173 -14.30 8.07 -4.81
CA TYR A 173 -15.75 7.86 -4.91
C TYR A 173 -16.12 6.38 -5.05
N ASN A 174 -17.38 6.05 -4.78
CA ASN A 174 -17.90 4.68 -4.78
C ASN A 174 -17.12 3.80 -3.77
N THR A 175 -17.34 4.08 -2.49
CA THR A 175 -16.59 3.57 -1.33
C THR A 175 -17.40 2.54 -0.52
N PRO A 176 -17.70 1.33 -1.03
CA PRO A 176 -18.44 0.34 -0.26
C PRO A 176 -17.59 -0.18 0.93
N PRO A 177 -18.20 -0.51 2.09
CA PRO A 177 -19.53 -0.10 2.49
C PRO A 177 -19.58 1.42 2.65
N LEU A 178 -20.68 2.04 2.20
CA LEU A 178 -20.87 3.49 2.31
C LEU A 178 -20.91 3.89 3.78
N GLU A 179 -20.00 4.78 4.15
CA GLU A 179 -19.85 5.33 5.49
C GLU A 179 -19.77 6.86 5.39
N GLU A 180 -19.83 7.55 6.52
CA GLU A 180 -19.55 8.98 6.56
C GLU A 180 -18.04 9.26 6.57
N PHE A 181 -17.66 10.39 5.98
CA PHE A 181 -16.30 10.90 6.05
C PHE A 181 -15.90 11.10 7.51
N LYS A 182 -14.68 10.66 7.85
CA LYS A 182 -14.13 10.85 9.20
C LYS A 182 -12.61 10.97 9.14
N LEU A 183 -12.06 12.03 9.74
CA LEU A 183 -10.65 12.06 10.12
C LEU A 183 -10.45 11.11 11.31
N LEU A 184 -9.59 10.11 11.14
CA LEU A 184 -9.37 9.03 12.10
C LEU A 184 -8.24 9.34 13.08
N THR A 185 -7.32 10.23 12.71
CA THR A 185 -6.24 10.73 13.56
C THR A 185 -6.66 12.00 14.31
N PRO A 186 -6.13 12.25 15.52
CA PRO A 186 -6.33 13.53 16.20
C PRO A 186 -5.62 14.66 15.45
N GLY A 187 -6.13 15.88 15.60
CA GLY A 187 -5.60 17.07 14.94
C GLY A 187 -6.48 17.49 13.77
N ASP A 188 -5.84 17.94 12.70
CA ASP A 188 -6.51 18.30 11.46
C ASP A 188 -5.89 17.55 10.28
N THR A 189 -6.28 17.91 9.07
CA THR A 189 -5.73 17.26 7.87
C THR A 189 -4.27 17.60 7.60
N HIS A 190 -3.70 18.64 8.20
CA HIS A 190 -2.29 19.06 7.99
C HIS A 190 -1.33 18.43 8.99
N ARG A 191 -1.84 17.95 10.14
CA ARG A 191 -0.97 17.35 11.16
C ARG A 191 -1.75 16.46 12.13
N ILE A 192 -1.08 15.36 12.50
CA ILE A 192 -1.46 14.55 13.66
C ILE A 192 -1.02 15.28 14.93
N THR A 193 -1.98 15.62 15.80
CA THR A 193 -1.67 16.23 17.10
C THR A 193 -1.70 15.17 18.20
N ALA A 194 -0.57 14.48 18.39
CA ALA A 194 -0.38 13.47 19.43
C ALA A 194 1.03 13.57 20.03
N GLU A 195 1.20 13.12 21.27
CA GLU A 195 2.53 12.99 21.90
C GLU A 195 3.35 11.88 21.24
N ASP A 196 2.71 10.75 20.94
CA ASP A 196 3.27 9.63 20.18
C ASP A 196 2.37 9.36 18.96
N GLU A 197 2.77 9.94 17.82
CA GLU A 197 2.07 9.76 16.54
C GLU A 197 2.07 8.29 16.11
N ARG A 198 3.17 7.56 16.35
CA ARG A 198 3.32 6.17 15.91
C ARG A 198 2.36 5.25 16.67
N ALA A 199 2.31 5.37 18.00
CA ALA A 199 1.35 4.63 18.82
C ALA A 199 -0.10 5.00 18.49
N THR A 200 -0.37 6.29 18.24
CA THR A 200 -1.69 6.76 17.81
C THR A 200 -2.14 6.08 16.52
N ILE A 201 -1.27 6.02 15.50
CA ILE A 201 -1.54 5.35 14.23
C ILE A 201 -1.81 3.85 14.43
N GLU A 202 -1.02 3.20 15.28
CA GLU A 202 -1.16 1.77 15.58
C GLU A 202 -2.56 1.43 16.11
N GLU A 203 -3.11 2.28 16.98
CA GLU A 203 -4.39 2.07 17.66
C GLU A 203 -5.63 2.40 16.81
N VAL A 204 -5.47 3.11 15.68
CA VAL A 204 -6.60 3.48 14.82
C VAL A 204 -7.32 2.23 14.30
N LYS A 205 -8.63 2.14 14.60
CA LYS A 205 -9.51 1.12 14.04
C LYS A 205 -9.99 1.52 12.65
N VAL A 206 -9.54 0.79 11.63
CA VAL A 206 -9.97 1.01 10.24
C VAL A 206 -11.33 0.33 9.96
N SER A 207 -12.22 1.05 9.27
CA SER A 207 -13.52 0.56 8.78
C SER A 207 -13.96 1.40 7.58
N GLY A 208 -14.81 0.88 6.70
CA GLY A 208 -15.12 1.55 5.42
C GLY A 208 -13.89 1.71 4.53
N PHE A 209 -13.91 2.64 3.58
CA PHE A 209 -12.73 2.92 2.76
C PHE A 209 -11.76 3.88 3.46
N CYS A 210 -10.56 3.41 3.82
CA CYS A 210 -9.56 4.19 4.56
C CYS A 210 -8.27 4.41 3.76
N ILE A 211 -7.70 5.61 3.87
CA ILE A 211 -6.37 5.96 3.36
C ILE A 211 -5.54 6.62 4.47
N ILE A 212 -4.24 6.39 4.45
CA ILE A 212 -3.23 7.18 5.17
C ILE A 212 -2.46 8.05 4.15
N GLY A 213 -2.32 9.33 4.46
CA GLY A 213 -1.65 10.30 3.59
C GLY A 213 -0.37 10.87 4.19
N CYS A 214 0.63 11.05 3.34
CA CYS A 214 1.90 11.65 3.70
C CYS A 214 2.44 12.55 2.59
N TYR A 215 3.36 13.44 2.98
CA TYR A 215 3.98 14.43 2.10
C TYR A 215 5.50 14.43 2.34
N PRO A 216 6.33 14.82 1.37
CA PRO A 216 7.77 14.98 1.60
C PRO A 216 8.01 15.92 2.79
N ASN A 217 8.99 15.60 3.64
CA ASN A 217 9.29 16.42 4.81
C ASN A 217 9.55 17.88 4.43
N GLY A 218 8.94 18.82 5.17
CA GLY A 218 9.05 20.26 4.91
C GLY A 218 8.10 20.80 3.84
N SER A 219 7.29 19.95 3.20
CA SER A 219 6.26 20.40 2.28
C SER A 219 5.18 21.22 2.99
N VAL A 220 4.75 22.29 2.35
CA VAL A 220 3.52 23.02 2.69
C VAL A 220 2.58 22.82 1.52
N TRP A 221 1.38 22.31 1.79
CA TRP A 221 0.39 22.04 0.76
C TRP A 221 -0.89 22.85 0.99
N ASP A 222 -1.65 22.98 -0.09
CA ASP A 222 -2.89 23.75 -0.19
C ASP A 222 -4.07 22.85 -0.63
N TRP A 223 -5.25 23.43 -0.80
CA TRP A 223 -6.40 22.77 -1.43
C TRP A 223 -6.79 23.58 -2.65
N ALA A 224 -6.35 23.14 -3.83
CA ALA A 224 -6.68 23.79 -5.08
C ALA A 224 -7.72 22.98 -5.87
N PHE A 225 -8.59 23.70 -6.56
CA PHE A 225 -9.68 23.19 -7.38
C PHE A 225 -9.50 23.63 -8.84
N GLY A 226 -10.34 23.09 -9.73
CA GLY A 226 -10.27 23.36 -11.15
C GLY A 226 -10.33 24.85 -11.50
N GLY A 227 -9.26 25.37 -12.09
CA GLY A 227 -9.10 26.78 -12.47
C GLY A 227 -8.26 27.61 -11.49
N ASP A 228 -7.99 27.15 -10.27
CA ASP A 228 -7.24 27.95 -9.27
C ASP A 228 -5.80 28.27 -9.71
N SER A 229 -5.22 27.45 -10.59
CA SER A 229 -3.89 27.65 -11.17
C SER A 229 -3.92 28.11 -12.63
N GLU A 230 -5.07 28.53 -13.17
CA GLU A 230 -5.19 28.94 -14.57
C GLU A 230 -4.16 30.03 -14.92
N GLY A 231 -3.40 29.81 -15.99
CA GLY A 231 -2.31 30.69 -16.43
C GLY A 231 -1.02 30.61 -15.60
N ASN A 232 -0.91 29.71 -14.62
CA ASN A 232 0.25 29.58 -13.73
C ASN A 232 0.73 28.12 -13.55
N TYR A 233 0.44 27.23 -14.50
CA TYR A 233 0.78 25.81 -14.39
C TYR A 233 2.28 25.57 -14.27
N GLU A 234 3.11 26.42 -14.88
CA GLU A 234 4.57 26.36 -14.81
C GLU A 234 5.08 26.48 -13.37
N THR A 235 4.39 27.25 -12.52
CA THR A 235 4.73 27.36 -11.09
C THR A 235 4.46 26.04 -10.36
N VAL A 236 3.33 25.39 -10.67
CA VAL A 236 2.96 24.09 -10.11
C VAL A 236 3.94 23.00 -10.57
N TRP A 237 4.37 23.05 -11.83
CA TRP A 237 5.33 22.10 -12.39
C TRP A 237 6.76 22.30 -11.89
N ALA A 238 7.07 23.48 -11.31
CA ALA A 238 8.38 23.80 -10.76
C ALA A 238 8.58 23.30 -9.31
N VAL A 239 7.58 22.66 -8.69
CA VAL A 239 7.73 22.07 -7.35
C VAL A 239 8.93 21.09 -7.35
N PRO A 240 9.91 21.24 -6.44
CA PRO A 240 11.13 20.43 -6.48
C PRO A 240 10.87 18.95 -6.22
N LYS A 241 11.28 18.09 -7.16
CA LYS A 241 11.19 16.63 -7.05
C LYS A 241 11.81 16.13 -5.72
N PRO A 242 11.15 15.23 -4.97
CA PRO A 242 11.72 14.64 -3.77
C PRO A 242 12.93 13.75 -4.07
N GLU A 243 13.92 13.77 -3.18
CA GLU A 243 15.13 12.93 -3.30
C GLU A 243 14.86 11.44 -3.08
N LYS A 244 13.79 11.11 -2.36
CA LYS A 244 13.42 9.75 -1.97
C LYS A 244 11.98 9.43 -2.30
N ASP A 245 11.79 8.26 -2.89
CA ASP A 245 10.50 7.61 -3.04
C ASP A 245 9.93 7.17 -1.67
N PRO A 246 8.62 7.33 -1.42
CA PRO A 246 8.02 6.98 -0.13
C PRO A 246 8.06 5.48 0.18
N ILE A 247 8.16 4.60 -0.82
CA ILE A 247 8.20 3.13 -0.69
C ILE A 247 9.63 2.62 -0.87
N PHE A 248 10.26 2.98 -1.99
CA PHE A 248 11.53 2.45 -2.46
C PHE A 248 12.74 3.32 -2.11
N SER A 249 12.57 4.43 -1.38
CA SER A 249 13.68 5.29 -0.97
C SER A 249 14.46 5.81 -2.19
N THR A 250 15.77 5.59 -2.28
CA THR A 250 16.62 6.13 -3.36
C THR A 250 16.68 5.25 -4.61
N THR A 251 15.94 4.14 -4.67
CA THR A 251 16.08 3.19 -5.78
C THR A 251 15.28 3.63 -7.02
N SER A 252 15.71 3.20 -8.21
CA SER A 252 15.15 3.66 -9.49
C SER A 252 13.81 3.02 -9.88
N GLU A 253 13.33 2.05 -9.10
CA GLU A 253 12.08 1.33 -9.34
C GLU A 253 10.83 2.19 -9.08
N GLY A 254 10.97 3.28 -8.32
CA GLY A 254 9.89 4.23 -8.01
C GLY A 254 10.12 5.62 -8.57
N LEU A 255 9.59 6.63 -7.86
CA LEU A 255 9.66 8.06 -8.15
C LEU A 255 11.05 8.52 -8.59
N VAL A 256 12.11 8.07 -7.92
CA VAL A 256 13.47 8.51 -8.21
C VAL A 256 13.87 8.18 -9.65
N GLY A 257 13.51 7.00 -10.16
CA GLY A 257 13.83 6.60 -11.53
C GLY A 257 12.71 6.85 -12.54
N LEU A 258 11.45 6.95 -12.13
CA LEU A 258 10.30 7.10 -13.04
C LEU A 258 9.93 8.55 -13.32
N TRP A 259 10.28 9.50 -12.46
CA TRP A 259 10.12 10.93 -12.73
C TRP A 259 11.41 11.47 -13.36
N LYS A 260 11.47 11.51 -14.69
CA LYS A 260 12.64 11.98 -15.46
C LYS A 260 12.30 13.23 -16.26
#